data_AF-A9YUM7-F1
#
_entry.id   AF-A9YUM7-F1
#
_cell.length_a   1.000
_cell.length_b   1.000
_cell.length_c   1.000
_cell.angle_alpha   90.00
_cell.angle_beta   90.00
_cell.angle_gamma   90.00
#
_symmetry.space_group_name_H-M   'P 1'
#
loop_
_entity.id
_entity.type
_entity.pdbx_description
1 polymer ?
#
loop_
_entity_poly.entity_id
_entity_poly.type
_entity_poly.pdbx_seq_one_letter_code
_entity_poly.pdbx_strand_id
1 'polypeptide(L)'
;MTNELTVQPLHFQPSFEVIPDDEAQTSKELVEAMHAILETTFQDTGHAIRSVHAKAHGLLHGHIQVYGELPEPLAQGAFATPGNLPVVMRFSTNPGDILDDKVSTP
;
A
#
# COMPACT_ATOMS: atom_id res chain seq x y z
N MET A 1 22.91 11.06 -17.68
CA MET A 1 22.08 11.59 -16.57
C MET A 1 22.62 10.95 -15.31
N THR A 2 22.80 11.71 -14.23
CA THR A 2 23.59 11.30 -13.05
C THR A 2 23.04 10.02 -12.43
N ASN A 3 23.81 8.95 -12.52
CA ASN A 3 23.50 7.63 -11.98
C ASN A 3 23.78 7.55 -10.46
N GLU A 4 23.81 8.69 -9.78
CA GLU A 4 24.19 8.82 -8.38
C GLU A 4 23.01 9.27 -7.54
N LEU A 5 22.79 8.56 -6.45
CA LEU A 5 21.77 8.89 -5.45
C LEU A 5 22.19 10.15 -4.69
N THR A 6 21.22 11.03 -4.42
CA THR A 6 21.43 12.21 -3.55
C THR A 6 21.50 11.86 -2.07
N VAL A 7 21.25 10.60 -1.71
CA VAL A 7 21.29 10.05 -0.36
C VAL A 7 22.12 8.77 -0.33
N GLN A 8 22.85 8.53 0.76
CA GLN A 8 23.57 7.28 0.97
C GLN A 8 22.63 6.27 1.64
N PRO A 9 22.30 5.13 0.99
CA PRO A 9 21.49 4.10 1.60
C PRO A 9 22.21 3.47 2.80
N LEU A 10 21.46 3.18 3.85
CA LEU A 10 21.98 2.47 5.02
C LEU A 10 21.74 0.98 4.82
N HIS A 11 22.78 0.17 5.01
CA HIS A 11 22.60 -1.28 5.13
C HIS A 11 21.69 -1.58 6.32
N PHE A 12 20.73 -2.48 6.13
CA PHE A 12 19.88 -2.92 7.22
C PHE A 12 20.73 -3.45 8.38
N GLN A 13 20.40 -3.00 9.58
CA GLN A 13 20.91 -3.54 10.83
C GLN A 13 19.70 -3.88 11.72
N PRO A 14 19.69 -5.04 12.41
CA PRO A 14 18.59 -5.40 13.29
C PRO A 14 18.27 -4.35 14.35
N SER A 15 19.24 -3.53 14.74
CA SER A 15 19.07 -2.45 15.71
C SER A 15 18.28 -1.23 15.19
N PHE A 16 18.01 -1.12 13.89
CA PHE A 16 17.21 -0.01 13.33
C PHE A 16 15.71 -0.23 13.51
N GLU A 17 15.29 -1.47 13.67
CA GLU A 17 13.92 -1.84 13.92
C GLU A 17 13.78 -2.22 15.40
N VAL A 18 13.10 -1.38 16.16
CA VAL A 18 12.81 -1.62 17.57
C VAL A 18 11.30 -1.79 17.66
N ILE A 19 10.85 -3.02 17.91
CA ILE A 19 9.44 -3.34 18.14
C ILE A 19 9.02 -2.69 19.46
N PRO A 20 8.07 -1.74 19.45
CA PRO A 20 7.51 -1.18 20.68
C PRO A 20 6.81 -2.25 21.53
N ASP A 21 6.84 -2.10 22.85
CA ASP A 21 6.21 -3.05 23.79
C ASP A 21 4.69 -3.23 23.53
N ASP A 22 4.04 -2.22 22.95
CA ASP A 22 2.62 -2.18 22.65
C ASP A 22 2.26 -2.60 21.21
N GLU A 23 3.23 -2.90 20.34
CA GLU A 23 2.97 -3.20 18.91
C GLU A 23 2.00 -4.36 18.72
N ALA A 24 2.13 -5.41 19.53
CA ALA A 24 1.23 -6.56 19.47
C ALA A 24 -0.21 -6.19 19.86
N GLN A 25 -0.36 -5.30 20.84
CA GLN A 25 -1.66 -4.81 21.28
C GLN A 25 -2.26 -3.86 20.22
N THR A 26 -1.48 -2.92 19.68
CA THR A 26 -1.90 -2.04 18.58
C THR A 26 -2.32 -2.84 17.35
N SER A 27 -1.57 -3.89 16.99
CA SER A 27 -1.92 -4.77 15.88
C SER A 27 -3.26 -5.46 16.10
N LYS A 28 -3.50 -5.95 17.32
CA LYS A 28 -4.77 -6.58 17.69
C LYS A 28 -5.93 -5.58 17.61
N GLU A 29 -5.78 -4.39 18.18
CA GLU A 29 -6.80 -3.34 18.15
C GLU A 29 -7.11 -2.89 16.72
N LEU A 30 -6.09 -2.80 15.86
CA LEU A 30 -6.29 -2.47 14.45
C LEU A 30 -7.09 -3.56 13.73
N VAL A 31 -6.78 -4.84 13.98
CA VAL A 31 -7.54 -5.96 13.40
C VAL A 31 -8.99 -5.95 13.88
N GLU A 32 -9.23 -5.73 15.17
CA GLU A 32 -10.58 -5.62 15.75
C GLU A 32 -11.36 -4.45 15.14
N ALA A 33 -10.73 -3.28 15.00
CA ALA A 33 -11.34 -2.11 14.37
C ALA A 33 -11.69 -2.37 12.89
N MET A 34 -10.76 -2.96 12.12
CA MET A 34 -11.01 -3.31 10.72
C MET A 34 -12.15 -4.32 10.59
N HIS A 35 -12.21 -5.32 11.49
CA HIS A 35 -13.27 -6.32 11.50
C HIS A 35 -14.64 -5.70 11.80
N ALA A 36 -14.71 -4.81 12.79
CA ALA A 36 -15.94 -4.09 13.11
C ALA A 36 -16.48 -3.31 11.90
N ILE A 37 -15.61 -2.64 11.14
CA ILE A 37 -16.02 -1.94 9.91
C ILE A 37 -16.57 -2.93 8.88
N LEU A 38 -15.93 -4.08 8.67
CA LEU A 38 -16.43 -5.11 7.74
C LEU A 38 -17.81 -5.61 8.15
N GLU A 39 -18.02 -5.89 9.44
CA GLU A 39 -19.31 -6.34 9.95
C GLU A 39 -20.39 -5.27 9.77
N THR A 40 -20.14 -4.04 10.21
CA THR A 40 -21.09 -2.92 10.08
C THR A 40 -21.48 -2.69 8.63
N THR A 41 -20.51 -2.55 7.73
CA THR A 41 -20.78 -2.28 6.32
C THR A 41 -21.47 -3.46 5.63
N PHE A 42 -21.19 -4.70 6.03
CA PHE A 42 -21.93 -5.86 5.56
C PHE A 42 -23.38 -5.85 6.02
N GLN A 43 -23.66 -5.50 7.28
CA GLN A 43 -25.03 -5.37 7.77
C GLN A 43 -25.79 -4.26 7.04
N ASP A 44 -25.15 -3.13 6.76
CA ASP A 44 -25.79 -1.97 6.14
C ASP A 44 -26.02 -2.14 4.63
N THR A 45 -25.09 -2.80 3.93
CA THR A 45 -25.11 -2.89 2.46
C THR A 45 -25.48 -4.27 1.91
N GLY A 46 -25.43 -5.31 2.75
CA GLY A 46 -25.58 -6.71 2.35
C GLY A 46 -24.41 -7.27 1.53
N HIS A 47 -23.31 -6.53 1.38
CA HIS A 47 -22.16 -6.92 0.56
C HIS A 47 -20.86 -6.87 1.35
N ALA A 48 -20.02 -7.87 1.14
CA ALA A 48 -18.66 -7.86 1.70
C ALA A 48 -17.79 -6.87 0.90
N ILE A 49 -17.58 -5.69 1.47
CA ILE A 49 -16.68 -4.66 0.95
C ILE A 49 -15.41 -4.58 1.79
N ARG A 50 -14.41 -3.79 1.37
CA ARG A 50 -13.15 -3.64 2.11
C ARG A 50 -13.36 -2.71 3.32
N SER A 51 -12.67 -2.97 4.45
CA SER A 51 -12.74 -2.15 5.68
C SER A 51 -12.18 -0.74 5.49
N VAL A 52 -11.25 -0.59 4.56
CA VAL A 52 -10.74 0.67 4.05
C VAL A 52 -10.58 0.54 2.54
N HIS A 53 -10.56 1.67 1.85
CA HIS A 53 -10.54 1.70 0.41
C HIS A 53 -11.70 0.95 -0.25
N ALA A 54 -12.89 1.04 0.34
CA ALA A 54 -14.08 0.32 -0.11
C ALA A 54 -14.47 0.69 -1.54
N LYS A 55 -14.64 1.99 -1.80
CA LYS A 55 -14.99 2.50 -3.13
C LYS A 55 -13.78 2.43 -4.07
N ALA A 56 -13.95 1.73 -5.18
CA ALA A 56 -13.02 1.75 -6.31
C ALA A 56 -13.51 2.70 -7.40
N HIS A 57 -12.59 3.42 -8.04
CA HIS A 57 -12.85 4.26 -9.22
C HIS A 57 -12.56 3.53 -10.51
N GLY A 58 -11.61 2.59 -10.48
CA GLY A 58 -11.22 1.83 -11.66
C GLY A 58 -10.17 0.77 -11.37
N LEU A 59 -10.17 -0.25 -12.23
CA LEU A 59 -9.11 -1.24 -12.35
C LEU A 59 -8.46 -1.08 -13.72
N LEU A 60 -7.16 -0.83 -13.73
CA LEU A 60 -6.40 -0.61 -14.96
C LEU A 60 -5.43 -1.76 -15.14
N HIS A 61 -5.43 -2.32 -16.34
CA HIS A 61 -4.38 -3.21 -16.81
C HIS A 61 -3.36 -2.39 -17.60
N GLY A 62 -2.09 -2.55 -17.28
CA GLY A 62 -1.04 -1.80 -17.92
C GLY A 62 0.30 -2.51 -17.83
N HIS A 63 1.34 -1.76 -18.18
CA HIS A 63 2.72 -2.20 -18.04
C HIS A 63 3.51 -1.12 -17.33
N ILE A 64 4.41 -1.52 -16.45
CA ILE A 64 5.45 -0.65 -15.91
C ILE A 64 6.76 -0.98 -16.63
N GLN A 65 7.43 0.05 -17.14
CA GLN A 65 8.76 -0.08 -17.71
C GLN A 65 9.80 0.18 -16.62
N VAL A 66 10.54 -0.86 -16.26
CA VAL A 66 11.76 -0.75 -15.47
C VAL A 66 12.88 -0.36 -16.43
N TYR A 67 13.47 0.82 -16.22
CA TYR A 67 14.56 1.30 -17.05
C TYR A 67 15.87 0.58 -16.76
N GLY A 68 16.76 0.55 -17.76
CA GLY A 68 18.16 0.20 -17.57
C GLY A 68 18.87 1.20 -16.66
N GLU A 69 19.99 0.77 -16.11
CA GLU A 69 20.92 1.66 -15.39
C GLU A 69 20.29 2.32 -14.16
N LEU A 70 19.37 1.64 -13.46
CA LEU A 70 19.00 2.07 -12.12
C LEU A 70 20.24 2.00 -11.20
N PRO A 71 20.45 2.99 -10.31
CA PRO A 71 21.46 2.88 -9.27
C PRO A 71 21.31 1.55 -8.54
N GLU A 72 22.43 0.86 -8.27
CA GLU A 72 22.42 -0.46 -7.65
C GLU A 72 21.50 -0.57 -6.41
N PRO A 73 21.43 0.45 -5.52
CA PRO A 73 20.54 0.38 -4.38
C PRO A 73 19.04 0.45 -4.71
N LEU A 74 18.65 0.94 -5.90
CA LEU A 74 17.27 0.95 -6.37
C LEU A 74 16.94 -0.25 -7.26
N ALA A 75 17.94 -0.93 -7.80
CA ALA A 75 17.81 -2.10 -8.66
C ALA A 75 17.54 -3.37 -7.83
N GLN A 76 16.46 -3.38 -7.06
CA GLN A 76 16.11 -4.48 -6.14
C GLN A 76 14.79 -5.17 -6.49
N GLY A 77 14.69 -6.46 -6.18
CA GLY A 77 13.46 -7.25 -6.34
C GLY A 77 12.89 -7.18 -7.75
N ALA A 78 11.63 -6.76 -7.88
CA ALA A 78 10.96 -6.61 -9.18
C ALA A 78 11.64 -5.58 -10.10
N PHE A 79 12.44 -4.65 -9.56
CA PHE A 79 13.15 -3.63 -10.32
C PHE A 79 14.62 -4.00 -10.62
N ALA A 80 15.08 -5.19 -10.23
CA ALA A 80 16.48 -5.60 -10.40
C ALA A 80 16.88 -5.84 -11.87
N THR A 81 15.93 -6.22 -12.71
CA THR A 81 16.17 -6.45 -14.14
C THR A 81 15.33 -5.47 -14.97
N PRO A 82 15.94 -4.72 -15.91
CA PRO A 82 15.21 -3.87 -16.83
C PRO A 82 14.20 -4.66 -17.65
N GLY A 83 13.01 -4.09 -17.90
CA GLY A 83 11.98 -4.78 -18.65
C GLY A 83 10.59 -4.17 -18.49
N ASN A 84 9.64 -4.71 -19.25
CA ASN A 84 8.21 -4.36 -19.14
C ASN A 84 7.49 -5.41 -18.31
N LEU A 85 6.94 -5.00 -17.17
CA LEU A 85 6.21 -5.88 -16.27
C LEU A 85 4.71 -5.59 -16.39
N PRO A 86 3.85 -6.61 -16.54
CA PRO A 86 2.41 -6.41 -16.50
C PRO A 86 1.99 -5.97 -15.09
N VAL A 87 1.07 -5.01 -15.01
CA VAL A 87 0.54 -4.50 -13.74
C VAL A 87 -0.98 -4.40 -13.77
N VAL A 88 -1.58 -4.55 -12.60
CA VAL A 88 -2.97 -4.23 -12.33
C VAL A 88 -3.00 -3.15 -11.26
N MET A 89 -3.60 -2.00 -11.58
CA MET A 89 -3.70 -0.85 -10.68
C MET A 89 -5.15 -0.64 -10.25
N ARG A 90 -5.37 -0.39 -8.96
CA ARG A 90 -6.69 -0.07 -8.40
C ARG A 90 -6.68 1.34 -7.81
N PHE A 91 -7.57 2.19 -8.31
CA PHE A 91 -7.80 3.53 -7.74
C PHE A 91 -8.98 3.48 -6.79
N SER A 92 -8.86 4.13 -5.63
CA SER A 92 -9.87 4.14 -4.57
C SER A 92 -9.71 5.34 -3.64
N THR A 93 -10.79 5.75 -2.97
CA THR A 93 -10.76 6.67 -1.81
C THR A 93 -10.45 5.91 -0.53
N ASN A 94 -10.13 6.56 0.60
CA ASN A 94 -9.74 5.88 1.85
C ASN A 94 -10.89 5.21 2.66
N PRO A 95 -12.10 5.79 2.78
CA PRO A 95 -13.13 5.26 3.69
C PRO A 95 -13.51 3.79 3.48
N GLY A 96 -14.00 3.17 4.56
CA GLY A 96 -14.60 1.83 4.58
C GLY A 96 -16.01 1.77 3.96
N ASP A 97 -16.62 2.92 3.69
CA ASP A 97 -17.90 3.05 3.02
C ASP A 97 -17.77 3.56 1.58
N ILE A 98 -18.85 3.38 0.81
CA ILE A 98 -18.97 3.94 -0.53
C ILE A 98 -19.56 5.35 -0.43
N LEU A 99 -18.68 6.35 -0.30
CA LEU A 99 -19.04 7.76 -0.17
C LEU A 99 -18.75 8.56 -1.45
N ASP A 100 -19.09 9.85 -1.45
CA ASP A 100 -18.65 10.79 -2.49
C ASP A 100 -17.12 10.89 -2.55
N ASP A 101 -16.57 11.21 -3.71
CA ASP A 101 -15.13 11.26 -3.93
C ASP A 101 -14.45 12.44 -3.21
N LYS A 102 -15.19 13.51 -2.92
CA LYS A 102 -14.68 14.73 -2.28
C LYS A 102 -14.61 14.64 -0.76
N VAL A 103 -14.79 13.46 -0.19
CA VAL A 103 -14.73 13.27 1.27
C VAL A 103 -13.27 13.40 1.73
N SER A 104 -13.04 14.32 2.67
CA SER A 104 -11.79 14.39 3.44
C SER A 104 -11.92 13.51 4.67
N THR A 105 -11.02 12.56 4.84
CA THR A 105 -10.78 11.95 6.15
C THR A 105 -9.82 12.84 6.96
N PRO A 106 -9.86 12.82 8.30
CA PRO A 106 -8.81 13.39 9.13
C PRO A 106 -7.43 12.81 8.81
#